data_AF-A0A850MCU3-F1
#
_entry.id   AF-A0A850MCU3-F1
#
_cell.length_a   1.000
_cell.length_b   1.000
_cell.length_c   1.000
_cell.angle_alpha   90.00
_cell.angle_beta   90.00
_cell.angle_gamma   90.00
#
_symmetry.space_group_name_H-M   'P 1'
#
loop_
_entity.id
_entity.type
_entity.pdbx_description
1 polymer ?
#
loop_
_entity_poly.entity_id
_entity_poly.type
_entity_poly.pdbx_seq_one_letter_code
_entity_poly.pdbx_strand_id
1 'polypeptide(L)'
;MTKKLILKQPLSLLDGIDRKTGQIIDKSHELYGQTIAGVELQFPKSSGSTVGVMTLIELKENGKAPSKIVLEEPDTNVIAGCILAKIPISIRDQPIKKMPAGKIQKIAHLPPFLRDLLISEAEILGAEGFIPIDSVQIAGVSYKTIGEGGIKVLKYFADQNLKFQVSTTLNPAGMDLKDWQDQGIPSQFAEKQIEIINLFKQMGATLSVSCIPYDLTELKSGSHVAFGESSAVAFVNSVLDVRTNRENAVKTLISALSGFTTNFGLHLERNRTPDVEIKVEVELTSRADFGALGYFTGLNSNIPYYTGINPNQTQLKALAAAGAASGSISLFYVKNIPKMHPRSVEKIKQTLTFNEEALTSVYDQLTTTSAKPEIISIGCPHLNFHEISEFLNMIEDRVFEIPVWISTARKFKDEVKTKKLMDKLEKANIKIFSDCCVVVSPIELLGYKIIGTDSAKAAKYLPLFSKCDVIFKSIKQFIKLYSN
;
A
#
# COMPACT_ATOMS: atom_id res chain seq x y z
N MET A 1 -0.89 2.65 -39.83
CA MET A 1 -1.01 3.68 -38.79
C MET A 1 -1.22 2.97 -37.47
N THR A 2 -0.42 3.26 -36.45
CA THR A 2 -0.63 2.67 -35.11
C THR A 2 -1.94 3.20 -34.55
N LYS A 3 -2.89 2.31 -34.22
CA LYS A 3 -4.18 2.70 -33.63
C LYS A 3 -3.90 3.35 -32.28
N LYS A 4 -4.48 4.53 -32.03
CA LYS A 4 -4.39 5.24 -30.76
C LYS A 4 -5.65 4.99 -29.94
N LEU A 5 -5.50 4.67 -28.65
CA LEU A 5 -6.58 4.48 -27.69
C LEU A 5 -6.38 5.46 -26.53
N ILE A 6 -7.35 6.34 -26.30
CA ILE A 6 -7.30 7.38 -25.27
C ILE A 6 -8.36 7.06 -24.22
N LEU A 7 -7.92 6.91 -22.97
CA LEU A 7 -8.77 6.69 -21.81
C LEU A 7 -8.85 8.01 -21.06
N LYS A 8 -10.05 8.42 -20.67
CA LYS A 8 -10.32 9.60 -19.85
C LYS A 8 -10.15 9.34 -18.37
N GLN A 9 -10.18 8.07 -17.97
CA GLN A 9 -10.10 7.65 -16.58
C GLN A 9 -8.84 6.82 -16.30
N PRO A 10 -8.39 6.77 -15.02
CA PRO A 10 -7.29 5.90 -14.62
C PRO A 10 -7.54 4.43 -14.94
N LEU A 11 -6.46 3.71 -15.26
CA LEU A 11 -6.51 2.27 -15.56
C LEU A 11 -5.82 1.48 -14.44
N SER A 12 -6.52 0.52 -13.85
CA SER A 12 -5.89 -0.38 -12.87
C SER A 12 -5.02 -1.40 -13.58
N LEU A 13 -3.71 -1.35 -13.31
CA LEU A 13 -2.78 -2.35 -13.82
C LEU A 13 -2.84 -3.66 -13.04
N LEU A 14 -3.41 -3.70 -11.83
CA LEU A 14 -3.41 -4.91 -11.01
C LEU A 14 -4.54 -5.88 -11.42
N ASP A 15 -5.75 -5.35 -11.54
CA ASP A 15 -7.00 -6.10 -11.72
C ASP A 15 -7.88 -5.59 -12.89
N GLY A 16 -7.51 -4.48 -13.53
CA GLY A 16 -8.29 -3.90 -14.64
C GLY A 16 -8.01 -4.49 -16.02
N ILE A 17 -6.97 -5.33 -16.15
CA ILE A 17 -6.51 -5.87 -17.45
C ILE A 17 -6.28 -7.37 -17.34
N ASP A 18 -6.82 -8.12 -18.30
CA ASP A 18 -6.44 -9.52 -18.50
C ASP A 18 -5.06 -9.60 -19.17
N ARG A 19 -4.08 -10.11 -18.44
CA ARG A 19 -2.68 -10.27 -18.87
C ARG A 19 -2.50 -11.19 -20.09
N LYS A 20 -3.43 -12.12 -20.33
CA LYS A 20 -3.36 -13.10 -21.43
C LYS A 20 -3.94 -12.57 -22.72
N THR A 21 -4.99 -11.77 -22.63
CA THR A 21 -5.72 -11.25 -23.80
C THR A 21 -5.39 -9.80 -24.11
N GLY A 22 -4.91 -9.04 -23.12
CA GLY A 22 -4.73 -7.59 -23.19
C GLY A 22 -6.07 -6.84 -23.20
N GLN A 23 -7.17 -7.46 -22.77
CA GLN A 23 -8.47 -6.81 -22.68
C GLN A 23 -8.65 -6.07 -21.36
N ILE A 24 -9.34 -4.93 -21.40
CA ILE A 24 -9.82 -4.23 -20.21
C ILE A 24 -11.01 -5.00 -19.64
N ILE A 25 -10.86 -5.51 -18.42
CA ILE A 25 -11.84 -6.40 -17.75
C ILE A 25 -12.57 -5.74 -16.58
N ASP A 26 -12.17 -4.53 -16.20
CA ASP A 26 -12.94 -3.73 -15.24
C ASP A 26 -14.26 -3.29 -15.91
N LYS A 27 -15.38 -3.84 -15.41
CA LYS A 27 -16.72 -3.57 -15.93
C LYS A 27 -17.18 -2.14 -15.72
N SER A 28 -16.60 -1.44 -14.75
CA SER A 28 -16.86 -0.02 -14.54
C SER A 28 -16.11 0.84 -15.55
N HIS A 29 -15.21 0.25 -16.34
CA HIS A 29 -14.35 1.01 -17.22
C HIS A 29 -15.06 1.46 -18.50
N GLU A 30 -14.87 2.72 -18.91
CA GLU A 30 -15.54 3.30 -20.10
C GLU A 30 -15.24 2.55 -21.42
N LEU A 31 -14.18 1.74 -21.43
CA LEU A 31 -13.68 0.96 -22.57
C LEU A 31 -13.65 -0.55 -22.24
N TYR A 32 -14.49 -1.02 -21.32
CA TYR A 32 -14.61 -2.44 -20.98
C TYR A 32 -14.74 -3.32 -22.24
N GLY A 33 -13.98 -4.40 -22.28
CA GLY A 33 -13.90 -5.35 -23.39
C GLY A 33 -12.98 -4.94 -24.54
N GLN A 34 -12.47 -3.70 -24.58
CA GLN A 34 -11.49 -3.30 -25.59
C GLN A 34 -10.09 -3.83 -25.28
N THR A 35 -9.29 -4.06 -26.32
CA THR A 35 -7.90 -4.50 -26.20
C THR A 35 -6.91 -3.35 -26.29
N ILE A 36 -5.88 -3.40 -25.43
CA ILE A 36 -4.73 -2.48 -25.45
C ILE A 36 -3.54 -3.07 -26.25
N ALA A 37 -3.68 -4.27 -26.81
CA ALA A 37 -2.57 -4.92 -27.51
C ALA A 37 -2.20 -4.16 -28.80
N GLY A 38 -0.92 -3.78 -28.92
CA GLY A 38 -0.37 -3.13 -30.11
C GLY A 38 -0.85 -1.70 -30.39
N VAL A 39 -1.63 -1.09 -29.49
CA VAL A 39 -2.10 0.30 -29.64
C VAL A 39 -1.15 1.28 -28.96
N GLU A 40 -1.15 2.54 -29.40
CA GLU A 40 -0.65 3.65 -28.58
C GLU A 40 -1.71 3.96 -27.52
N LEU A 41 -1.41 3.63 -26.26
CA LEU A 41 -2.33 3.77 -25.14
C LEU A 41 -2.05 5.06 -24.38
N GLN A 42 -3.04 5.96 -24.32
CA GLN A 42 -2.97 7.19 -23.53
C GLN A 42 -3.97 7.14 -22.37
N PHE A 43 -3.55 7.48 -21.15
CA PHE A 43 -4.42 7.51 -19.97
C PHE A 43 -3.83 8.42 -18.86
N PRO A 44 -4.63 8.90 -17.89
CA PRO A 44 -4.16 9.88 -16.91
C PRO A 44 -3.02 9.37 -16.03
N LYS A 45 -3.28 8.28 -15.31
CA LYS A 45 -2.34 7.54 -14.43
C LYS A 45 -2.90 6.15 -14.12
N SER A 46 -2.10 5.30 -13.50
CA SER A 46 -2.62 4.02 -12.98
C SER A 46 -3.47 4.25 -11.73
N SER A 47 -4.43 3.36 -11.50
CA SER A 47 -5.13 3.24 -10.21
C SER A 47 -4.73 1.95 -9.50
N GLY A 48 -4.90 1.92 -8.18
CA GLY A 48 -4.70 0.70 -7.39
C GLY A 48 -3.32 0.56 -6.72
N SER A 49 -2.90 -0.70 -6.50
CA SER A 49 -1.75 -1.05 -5.66
C SER A 49 -0.40 -0.97 -6.39
N THR A 50 0.68 -0.82 -5.63
CA THR A 50 2.08 -0.65 -6.08
C THR A 50 2.69 -1.87 -6.80
N VAL A 51 1.89 -2.89 -7.07
CA VAL A 51 2.29 -4.20 -7.64
C VAL A 51 1.91 -4.33 -9.13
N GLY A 52 1.15 -3.38 -9.69
CA GLY A 52 0.70 -3.42 -11.09
C GLY A 52 1.81 -3.43 -12.16
N VAL A 53 3.06 -3.16 -11.77
CA VAL A 53 4.26 -3.23 -12.62
C VAL A 53 4.37 -4.58 -13.35
N MET A 54 4.05 -5.68 -12.66
CA MET A 54 4.19 -7.04 -13.21
C MET A 54 3.26 -7.29 -14.40
N THR A 55 2.09 -6.64 -14.43
CA THR A 55 1.14 -6.78 -15.53
C THR A 55 1.72 -6.31 -16.85
N LEU A 56 2.49 -5.22 -16.88
CA LEU A 56 3.11 -4.72 -18.11
C LEU A 56 4.20 -5.67 -18.63
N ILE A 57 4.94 -6.30 -17.71
CA ILE A 57 5.95 -7.32 -18.04
C ILE A 57 5.25 -8.55 -18.64
N GLU A 58 4.21 -9.07 -17.97
CA GLU A 58 3.48 -10.24 -18.44
C GLU A 58 2.75 -9.99 -19.77
N LEU A 59 2.16 -8.80 -19.97
CA LEU A 59 1.58 -8.41 -21.26
C LEU A 59 2.63 -8.43 -22.37
N LYS A 60 3.86 -7.99 -22.09
CA LYS A 60 4.97 -8.04 -23.07
C LYS A 60 5.37 -9.48 -23.37
N GLU A 61 5.52 -10.33 -22.34
CA GLU A 61 5.81 -11.76 -22.50
C GLU A 61 4.75 -12.47 -23.35
N ASN A 62 3.47 -12.11 -23.17
CA ASN A 62 2.34 -12.69 -23.91
C ASN A 62 2.12 -12.07 -25.30
N GLY A 63 2.95 -11.10 -25.72
CA GLY A 63 2.77 -10.39 -26.99
C GLY A 63 1.50 -9.54 -27.05
N LYS A 64 0.97 -9.12 -25.90
CA LYS A 64 -0.25 -8.31 -25.73
C LYS A 64 0.00 -6.90 -25.18
N ALA A 65 1.26 -6.49 -25.08
CA ALA A 65 1.62 -5.15 -24.66
C ALA A 65 1.14 -4.07 -25.66
N PRO A 66 0.83 -2.85 -25.18
CA PRO A 66 0.68 -1.70 -26.06
C PRO A 66 1.99 -1.41 -26.79
N SER A 67 1.90 -0.76 -27.96
CA SER A 67 3.09 -0.37 -28.74
C SER A 67 3.82 0.82 -28.11
N LYS A 68 3.09 1.65 -27.37
CA LYS A 68 3.59 2.83 -26.63
C LYS A 68 2.56 3.21 -25.55
N ILE A 69 3.04 3.74 -24.43
CA ILE A 69 2.20 4.35 -23.40
C ILE A 69 2.46 5.87 -23.31
N VAL A 70 1.39 6.65 -23.20
CA VAL A 70 1.43 8.10 -22.96
C VAL A 70 0.66 8.41 -21.68
N LEU A 71 1.33 8.89 -20.66
CA LEU A 71 0.69 9.28 -19.40
C LEU A 71 0.34 10.76 -19.40
N GLU A 72 -0.75 11.17 -18.76
CA GLU A 72 -1.04 12.60 -18.55
C GLU A 72 -0.34 13.14 -17.28
N GLU A 73 -0.12 12.29 -16.29
CA GLU A 73 0.61 12.61 -15.06
C GLU A 73 1.75 11.59 -14.83
N PRO A 74 2.87 11.98 -14.19
CA PRO A 74 3.91 11.04 -13.80
C PRO A 74 3.39 9.91 -12.90
N ASP A 75 3.60 8.66 -13.30
CA ASP A 75 3.22 7.46 -12.53
C ASP A 75 4.39 6.47 -12.45
N THR A 76 4.95 6.29 -11.26
CA THR A 76 6.12 5.45 -11.04
C THR A 76 5.86 3.97 -11.34
N ASN A 77 4.64 3.46 -11.14
CA ASN A 77 4.31 2.05 -11.43
C ASN A 77 4.38 1.80 -12.94
N VAL A 78 3.72 2.65 -13.72
CA VAL A 78 3.67 2.52 -15.17
C VAL A 78 5.06 2.73 -15.77
N ILE A 79 5.80 3.73 -15.29
CA ILE A 79 7.17 4.03 -15.75
C ILE A 79 8.07 2.82 -15.51
N ALA A 80 8.10 2.27 -14.30
CA ALA A 80 8.93 1.11 -13.99
C ALA A 80 8.57 -0.11 -14.88
N GLY A 81 7.27 -0.38 -15.05
CA GLY A 81 6.81 -1.49 -15.88
C GLY A 81 7.19 -1.31 -17.36
N CYS A 82 7.07 -0.10 -17.89
CA CYS A 82 7.49 0.23 -19.25
C CYS A 82 9.00 0.08 -19.45
N ILE A 83 9.82 0.54 -18.51
CA ILE A 83 11.28 0.41 -18.62
C ILE A 83 11.68 -1.08 -18.64
N LEU A 84 11.14 -1.88 -17.73
CA LEU A 84 11.44 -3.32 -17.63
C LEU A 84 10.93 -4.11 -18.85
N ALA A 85 9.72 -3.81 -19.31
CA ALA A 85 9.09 -4.45 -20.46
C ALA A 85 9.58 -3.89 -21.81
N LYS A 86 10.46 -2.86 -21.80
CA LYS A 86 10.91 -2.13 -22.99
C LYS A 86 9.73 -1.65 -23.84
N ILE A 87 8.71 -1.10 -23.17
CA ILE A 87 7.57 -0.43 -23.79
C ILE A 87 7.91 1.07 -23.86
N PRO A 88 7.91 1.69 -25.04
CA PRO A 88 8.10 3.14 -25.16
C PRO A 88 7.10 3.90 -24.30
N ILE A 89 7.59 4.88 -23.52
CA ILE A 89 6.77 5.70 -22.64
C ILE A 89 7.11 7.18 -22.79
N SER A 90 6.09 8.03 -22.67
CA SER A 90 6.24 9.48 -22.55
C SER A 90 5.18 10.05 -21.59
N ILE A 91 5.49 11.18 -20.97
CA ILE A 91 4.50 11.96 -20.20
C ILE A 91 4.07 13.14 -21.05
N ARG A 92 2.76 13.37 -21.14
CA ARG A 92 2.15 14.43 -21.93
C ARG A 92 2.67 15.77 -21.45
N ASP A 93 3.04 16.63 -22.40
CA ASP A 93 3.55 17.99 -22.15
C ASP A 93 4.82 18.06 -21.26
N GLN A 94 5.47 16.92 -21.00
CA GLN A 94 6.71 16.82 -20.24
C GLN A 94 7.79 16.12 -21.09
N PRO A 95 8.72 16.87 -21.71
CA PRO A 95 9.80 16.27 -22.48
C PRO A 95 10.75 15.49 -21.55
N ILE A 96 11.22 14.34 -22.03
CA ILE A 96 12.25 13.56 -21.34
C ILE A 96 13.51 14.42 -21.23
N LYS A 97 13.98 14.65 -20.01
CA LYS A 97 15.13 15.50 -19.74
C LYS A 97 16.34 14.64 -19.42
N LYS A 98 17.37 14.73 -20.25
CA LYS A 98 18.62 14.00 -20.01
C LYS A 98 19.22 14.33 -18.65
N MET A 99 19.67 13.29 -17.94
CA MET A 99 20.27 13.44 -16.62
C MET A 99 21.69 14.02 -16.78
N PRO A 100 22.05 15.12 -16.09
CA PRO A 100 23.39 15.70 -16.21
C PRO A 100 24.48 14.71 -15.79
N ALA A 101 25.60 14.67 -16.53
CA ALA A 101 26.70 13.74 -16.28
C ALA A 101 27.22 13.81 -14.83
N GLY A 102 27.32 15.01 -14.24
CA GLY A 102 27.72 15.18 -12.84
C GLY A 102 26.77 14.57 -11.82
N LYS A 103 25.48 14.39 -12.16
CA LYS A 103 24.50 13.68 -11.32
C LYS A 103 24.63 12.17 -11.49
N ILE A 104 24.85 11.70 -12.72
CA ILE A 104 25.11 10.27 -13.04
C ILE A 104 26.36 9.77 -12.31
N GLN A 105 27.39 10.61 -12.17
CA GLN A 105 28.63 10.23 -11.49
C GLN A 105 28.41 9.71 -10.06
N LYS A 106 27.37 10.18 -9.36
CA LYS A 106 27.03 9.71 -8.00
C LYS A 106 26.67 8.23 -7.93
N ILE A 107 26.14 7.68 -9.03
CA ILE A 107 25.68 6.29 -9.14
C ILE A 107 26.49 5.50 -10.17
N ALA A 108 27.63 6.03 -10.63
CA ALA A 108 28.43 5.40 -11.68
C ALA A 108 29.00 4.03 -11.29
N HIS A 109 29.22 3.83 -9.99
CA HIS A 109 29.72 2.59 -9.39
C HIS A 109 28.68 1.46 -9.36
N LEU A 110 27.40 1.76 -9.58
CA LEU A 110 26.34 0.75 -9.59
C LEU A 110 26.45 -0.17 -10.82
N PRO A 111 26.01 -1.44 -10.70
CA PRO A 111 25.83 -2.31 -11.85
C PRO A 111 25.03 -1.62 -12.98
N PRO A 112 25.43 -1.78 -14.26
CA PRO A 112 24.81 -1.05 -15.37
C PRO A 112 23.29 -1.14 -15.40
N PHE A 113 22.71 -2.32 -15.19
CA PHE A 113 21.26 -2.48 -15.23
C PHE A 113 20.52 -1.67 -14.14
N LEU A 114 21.05 -1.60 -12.89
CA LEU A 114 20.46 -0.78 -11.83
C LEU A 114 20.61 0.70 -12.13
N ARG A 115 21.80 1.09 -12.60
CA ARG A 115 22.12 2.47 -12.97
C ARG A 115 21.21 2.96 -14.10
N ASP A 116 21.05 2.17 -15.15
CA ASP A 116 20.28 2.53 -16.34
C ASP A 116 18.78 2.61 -16.03
N LEU A 117 18.27 1.75 -15.13
CA LEU A 117 16.91 1.85 -14.60
C LEU A 117 16.68 3.16 -13.84
N LEU A 118 17.59 3.52 -12.92
CA LEU A 118 17.52 4.77 -12.18
C LEU A 118 17.62 6.00 -13.10
N ILE A 119 18.53 5.99 -14.07
CA ILE A 119 18.67 7.08 -15.05
C ILE A 119 17.39 7.21 -15.87
N SER A 120 16.91 6.13 -16.46
CA SER A 120 15.70 6.15 -17.31
C SER A 120 14.50 6.70 -16.54
N GLU A 121 14.28 6.23 -15.31
CA GLU A 121 13.22 6.74 -14.45
C GLU A 121 13.41 8.23 -14.16
N ALA A 122 14.62 8.65 -13.77
CA ALA A 122 14.91 10.04 -13.44
C ALA A 122 14.71 10.99 -14.64
N GLU A 123 15.08 10.56 -15.84
CA GLU A 123 14.91 11.34 -17.07
C GLU A 123 13.44 11.47 -17.48
N ILE A 124 12.66 10.39 -17.34
CA ILE A 124 11.22 10.39 -17.61
C ILE A 124 10.49 11.29 -16.60
N LEU A 125 10.83 11.18 -15.31
CA LEU A 125 10.23 11.96 -14.22
C LEU A 125 10.70 13.41 -14.17
N GLY A 126 11.78 13.77 -14.88
CA GLY A 126 12.40 15.09 -14.78
C GLY A 126 13.04 15.34 -13.40
N ALA A 127 13.55 14.30 -12.75
CA ALA A 127 14.12 14.36 -11.40
C ALA A 127 15.39 15.23 -11.32
N GLU A 128 15.71 15.73 -10.12
CA GLU A 128 16.88 16.59 -9.87
C GLU A 128 18.21 15.83 -9.65
N GLY A 129 18.16 14.51 -9.80
CA GLY A 129 19.28 13.58 -9.62
C GLY A 129 18.90 12.40 -8.74
N PHE A 130 19.88 11.93 -7.97
CA PHE A 130 19.76 10.77 -7.09
C PHE A 130 20.13 11.17 -5.66
N ILE A 131 19.44 10.57 -4.70
CA ILE A 131 19.63 10.79 -3.27
C ILE A 131 19.90 9.45 -2.58
N PRO A 132 20.88 9.37 -1.66
CA PRO A 132 21.04 8.21 -0.81
C PRO A 132 19.83 8.08 0.11
N ILE A 133 19.51 6.86 0.52
CA ILE A 133 18.39 6.55 1.41
C ILE A 133 18.85 5.74 2.62
N ASP A 134 18.16 5.90 3.73
CA ASP A 134 18.51 5.23 5.00
C ASP A 134 17.91 3.82 5.10
N SER A 135 16.72 3.62 4.51
CA SER A 135 16.02 2.34 4.53
C SER A 135 15.03 2.19 3.38
N VAL A 136 14.62 0.94 3.16
CA VAL A 136 13.61 0.53 2.20
C VAL A 136 12.54 -0.29 2.89
N GLN A 137 11.31 -0.11 2.42
CA GLN A 137 10.24 -1.06 2.68
C GLN A 137 9.69 -1.57 1.37
N ILE A 138 9.85 -2.87 1.13
CA ILE A 138 9.45 -3.52 -0.12
C ILE A 138 7.95 -3.85 -0.08
N ALA A 139 7.24 -3.47 -1.13
CA ALA A 139 5.85 -3.85 -1.37
C ALA A 139 5.73 -5.12 -2.24
N GLY A 140 4.52 -5.68 -2.35
CA GLY A 140 4.26 -6.85 -3.18
C GLY A 140 4.92 -8.13 -2.66
N VAL A 141 4.80 -8.42 -1.36
CA VAL A 141 5.43 -9.60 -0.74
C VAL A 141 4.49 -10.81 -0.75
N SER A 142 3.17 -10.59 -0.72
CA SER A 142 2.19 -11.68 -0.77
C SER A 142 2.17 -12.36 -2.13
N TYR A 143 2.18 -13.70 -2.16
CA TYR A 143 2.02 -14.51 -3.37
C TYR A 143 0.76 -14.12 -4.15
N LYS A 144 -0.34 -13.83 -3.45
CA LYS A 144 -1.60 -13.34 -4.04
C LYS A 144 -1.40 -12.11 -4.93
N THR A 145 -0.47 -11.22 -4.55
CA THR A 145 -0.24 -9.96 -5.26
C THR A 145 0.91 -10.03 -6.26
N ILE A 146 2.03 -10.69 -5.90
CA ILE A 146 3.23 -10.72 -6.73
C ILE A 146 3.15 -11.74 -7.85
N GLY A 147 2.45 -12.86 -7.61
CA GLY A 147 2.25 -13.95 -8.55
C GLY A 147 3.55 -14.58 -9.08
N GLU A 148 3.41 -15.42 -10.10
CA GLU A 148 4.55 -16.09 -10.74
C GLU A 148 5.47 -15.10 -11.47
N GLY A 149 4.92 -14.07 -12.12
CA GLY A 149 5.71 -13.05 -12.83
C GLY A 149 6.69 -12.34 -11.90
N GLY A 150 6.23 -11.92 -10.72
CA GLY A 150 7.13 -11.29 -9.76
C GLY A 150 8.11 -12.26 -9.10
N ILE A 151 7.79 -13.56 -8.94
CA ILE A 151 8.77 -14.59 -8.54
C ILE A 151 9.92 -14.67 -9.55
N LYS A 152 9.63 -14.66 -10.87
CA LYS A 152 10.68 -14.65 -11.91
C LYS A 152 11.58 -13.42 -11.78
N VAL A 153 10.99 -12.25 -11.54
CA VAL A 153 11.75 -11.01 -11.32
C VAL A 153 12.65 -11.14 -10.09
N LEU A 154 12.11 -11.60 -8.96
CA LEU A 154 12.91 -11.79 -7.74
C LEU A 154 14.06 -12.78 -7.93
N LYS A 155 13.82 -13.90 -8.63
CA LYS A 155 14.88 -14.85 -9.01
C LYS A 155 15.96 -14.20 -9.85
N TYR A 156 15.57 -13.46 -10.90
CA TYR A 156 16.51 -12.74 -11.74
C TYR A 156 17.46 -11.86 -10.92
N PHE A 157 16.94 -11.09 -9.95
CA PHE A 157 17.78 -10.25 -9.08
C PHE A 157 18.60 -11.07 -8.07
N ALA A 158 18.03 -12.11 -7.48
CA ALA A 158 18.72 -12.98 -6.52
C ALA A 158 19.90 -13.74 -7.17
N ASP A 159 19.76 -14.16 -8.43
CA ASP A 159 20.77 -14.86 -9.23
C ASP A 159 21.96 -13.96 -9.61
N GLN A 160 21.79 -12.63 -9.59
CA GLN A 160 22.92 -11.69 -9.75
C GLN A 160 23.84 -11.66 -8.51
N ASN A 161 23.48 -12.37 -7.43
CA ASN A 161 24.19 -12.40 -6.16
C ASN A 161 24.43 -11.01 -5.55
N LEU A 162 23.53 -10.06 -5.82
CA LEU A 162 23.55 -8.75 -5.19
C LEU A 162 22.90 -8.80 -3.81
N LYS A 163 23.41 -7.97 -2.90
CA LYS A 163 22.83 -7.77 -1.56
C LYS A 163 22.21 -6.39 -1.46
N PHE A 164 21.18 -6.27 -0.64
CA PHE A 164 20.64 -4.96 -0.27
C PHE A 164 21.71 -4.14 0.44
N GLN A 165 21.83 -2.88 0.04
CA GLN A 165 22.84 -1.93 0.51
C GLN A 165 22.36 -1.12 1.72
N VAL A 166 21.07 -1.16 2.01
CA VAL A 166 20.41 -0.42 3.10
C VAL A 166 19.45 -1.32 3.86
N SER A 167 19.08 -0.93 5.08
CA SER A 167 18.11 -1.68 5.89
C SER A 167 16.81 -1.86 5.10
N THR A 168 16.42 -3.11 4.87
CA THR A 168 15.31 -3.44 3.96
C THR A 168 14.31 -4.31 4.69
N THR A 169 13.10 -3.78 4.87
CA THR A 169 11.96 -4.49 5.48
C THR A 169 10.95 -4.90 4.42
N LEU A 170 10.05 -5.80 4.78
CA LEU A 170 9.07 -6.40 3.87
C LEU A 170 7.65 -6.03 4.31
N ASN A 171 6.77 -5.77 3.35
CA ASN A 171 5.32 -5.75 3.57
C ASN A 171 4.80 -7.10 4.08
N PRO A 172 3.54 -7.16 4.57
CA PRO A 172 2.92 -8.41 4.97
C PRO A 172 2.93 -9.44 3.83
N ALA A 173 3.20 -10.69 4.20
CA ALA A 173 2.96 -11.87 3.38
C ALA A 173 1.45 -12.17 3.31
N GLY A 174 1.08 -13.16 2.51
CA GLY A 174 -0.30 -13.66 2.43
C GLY A 174 -0.67 -14.69 3.50
N MET A 175 0.20 -14.96 4.47
CA MET A 175 -0.01 -15.96 5.54
C MET A 175 0.97 -15.76 6.70
N ASP A 176 0.65 -16.33 7.87
CA ASP A 176 1.62 -16.44 8.96
C ASP A 176 2.73 -17.42 8.57
N LEU A 177 3.97 -16.91 8.46
CA LEU A 177 5.10 -17.71 7.98
C LEU A 177 5.45 -18.93 8.84
N LYS A 178 4.95 -19.04 10.07
CA LYS A 178 5.13 -20.20 10.95
C LYS A 178 3.82 -20.96 11.16
N ASP A 179 2.72 -20.23 11.40
CA ASP A 179 1.44 -20.82 11.83
C ASP A 179 0.41 -20.93 10.68
N TRP A 180 0.86 -20.90 9.41
CA TRP A 180 -0.04 -20.93 8.23
C TRP A 180 -0.97 -22.15 8.17
N GLN A 181 -0.54 -23.28 8.75
CA GLN A 181 -1.35 -24.51 8.81
C GLN A 181 -2.54 -24.33 9.75
N ASP A 182 -2.34 -23.74 10.94
CA ASP A 182 -3.42 -23.39 11.87
C ASP A 182 -4.33 -22.28 11.33
N GLN A 183 -3.76 -21.41 10.49
CA GLN A 183 -4.52 -20.42 9.73
C GLN A 183 -5.40 -21.05 8.63
N GLY A 184 -5.16 -22.32 8.26
CA GLY A 184 -5.90 -23.04 7.22
C GLY A 184 -5.39 -22.79 5.79
N ILE A 185 -4.23 -22.17 5.62
CA ILE A 185 -3.71 -21.78 4.30
C ILE A 185 -3.38 -23.02 3.45
N PRO A 186 -3.81 -23.10 2.18
CA PRO A 186 -3.47 -24.22 1.30
C PRO A 186 -1.96 -24.36 1.09
N SER A 187 -1.44 -25.60 1.11
CA SER A 187 -0.01 -25.89 0.97
C SER A 187 0.61 -25.29 -0.29
N GLN A 188 -0.09 -25.34 -1.43
CA GLN A 188 0.38 -24.76 -2.69
C GLN A 188 0.61 -23.24 -2.58
N PHE A 189 -0.26 -22.51 -1.87
CA PHE A 189 -0.06 -21.09 -1.62
C PHE A 189 1.14 -20.87 -0.69
N ALA A 190 1.25 -21.70 0.35
CA ALA A 190 2.31 -21.60 1.34
C ALA A 190 3.71 -21.84 0.75
N GLU A 191 3.87 -22.86 -0.08
CA GLU A 191 5.13 -23.18 -0.77
C GLU A 191 5.64 -21.98 -1.59
N LYS A 192 4.75 -21.38 -2.37
CA LYS A 192 5.07 -20.19 -3.19
C LYS A 192 5.37 -18.97 -2.35
N GLN A 193 4.62 -18.76 -1.26
CA GLN A 193 4.89 -17.67 -0.35
C GLN A 193 6.25 -17.81 0.36
N ILE A 194 6.62 -19.03 0.77
CA ILE A 194 7.92 -19.34 1.37
C ILE A 194 9.06 -19.12 0.38
N GLU A 195 8.88 -19.52 -0.89
CA GLU A 195 9.82 -19.26 -1.98
C GLU A 195 10.13 -17.75 -2.09
N ILE A 196 9.10 -16.90 -2.12
CA ILE A 196 9.26 -15.43 -2.16
C ILE A 196 10.06 -14.90 -0.96
N ILE A 197 9.72 -15.35 0.26
CA ILE A 197 10.41 -14.92 1.47
C ILE A 197 11.89 -15.33 1.46
N ASN A 198 12.19 -16.53 0.97
CA ASN A 198 13.56 -17.02 0.88
C ASN A 198 14.39 -16.21 -0.14
N LEU A 199 13.80 -15.80 -1.26
CA LEU A 199 14.48 -14.92 -2.23
C LEU A 199 14.83 -13.55 -1.63
N PHE A 200 13.90 -12.94 -0.88
CA PHE A 200 14.18 -11.70 -0.16
C PHE A 200 15.25 -11.89 0.92
N LYS A 201 15.18 -12.98 1.69
CA LYS A 201 16.19 -13.32 2.70
C LYS A 201 17.56 -13.53 2.09
N GLN A 202 17.65 -14.20 0.94
CA GLN A 202 18.89 -14.40 0.18
C GLN A 202 19.54 -13.06 -0.19
N MET A 203 18.74 -12.06 -0.60
CA MET A 203 19.23 -10.71 -0.92
C MET A 203 19.53 -9.84 0.32
N GLY A 204 19.16 -10.29 1.53
CA GLY A 204 19.50 -9.62 2.79
C GLY A 204 18.35 -8.85 3.45
N ALA A 205 17.09 -9.16 3.15
CA ALA A 205 15.94 -8.56 3.84
C ALA A 205 15.89 -8.92 5.32
N THR A 206 15.50 -7.95 6.14
CA THR A 206 15.07 -8.19 7.52
C THR A 206 13.62 -8.69 7.52
N LEU A 207 13.38 -9.86 8.12
CA LEU A 207 12.06 -10.50 8.16
C LEU A 207 11.17 -9.93 9.27
N SER A 208 10.91 -8.63 9.23
CA SER A 208 9.92 -7.95 10.09
C SER A 208 8.48 -8.04 9.54
N VAL A 209 8.35 -8.34 8.23
CA VAL A 209 7.13 -8.72 7.47
C VAL A 209 5.86 -8.00 7.96
N SER A 210 5.77 -6.69 7.73
CA SER A 210 4.71 -5.85 8.27
C SER A 210 4.47 -4.57 7.47
N CYS A 211 3.24 -4.07 7.51
CA CYS A 211 2.85 -2.78 6.90
C CYS A 211 3.11 -1.58 7.82
N ILE A 212 3.64 -1.82 9.04
CA ILE A 212 4.02 -0.80 10.02
C ILE A 212 5.54 -0.80 10.27
N PRO A 213 6.38 -0.65 9.24
CA PRO A 213 7.84 -0.72 9.40
C PRO A 213 8.36 0.30 10.43
N TYR A 214 7.70 1.45 10.54
CA TYR A 214 8.02 2.53 11.48
C TYR A 214 7.86 2.17 12.96
N ASP A 215 7.09 1.12 13.30
CA ASP A 215 6.99 0.60 14.67
C ASP A 215 8.08 -0.47 14.95
N LEU A 216 8.80 -0.91 13.91
CA LEU A 216 9.75 -2.01 13.96
C LEU A 216 11.19 -1.56 13.74
N THR A 217 11.39 -0.40 13.12
CA THR A 217 12.70 0.18 12.81
C THR A 217 12.73 1.65 13.17
N GLU A 218 13.86 2.12 13.68
CA GLU A 218 14.08 3.54 13.95
C GLU A 218 14.23 4.32 12.63
N LEU A 219 13.49 5.43 12.50
CA LEU A 219 13.56 6.33 11.37
C LEU A 219 13.92 7.74 11.86
N LYS A 220 14.88 8.37 11.19
CA LYS A 220 15.35 9.72 11.54
C LYS A 220 14.50 10.78 10.86
N SER A 221 13.98 11.76 11.61
CA SER A 221 13.37 12.95 11.00
C SER A 221 14.37 13.64 10.07
N GLY A 222 13.89 14.14 8.94
CA GLY A 222 14.73 14.69 7.87
C GLY A 222 15.26 13.64 6.88
N SER A 223 15.29 12.35 7.23
CA SER A 223 15.87 11.31 6.38
C SER A 223 15.05 11.03 5.12
N HIS A 224 15.71 10.40 4.14
CA HIS A 224 15.10 9.91 2.92
C HIS A 224 15.02 8.39 2.95
N VAL A 225 13.88 7.82 2.59
CA VAL A 225 13.64 6.37 2.49
C VAL A 225 12.91 6.06 1.19
N ALA A 226 12.85 4.79 0.81
CA ALA A 226 12.03 4.33 -0.32
C ALA A 226 11.03 3.28 0.15
N PHE A 227 9.80 3.70 0.44
CA PHE A 227 8.74 2.84 0.97
C PHE A 227 7.66 2.54 -0.08
N GLY A 228 7.25 1.28 -0.18
CA GLY A 228 6.22 0.85 -1.12
C GLY A 228 4.82 0.68 -0.53
N GLU A 229 4.71 0.53 0.79
CA GLU A 229 3.43 0.44 1.48
C GLU A 229 2.76 1.82 1.59
N SER A 230 1.62 1.97 0.92
CA SER A 230 0.95 3.27 0.81
C SER A 230 0.56 3.86 2.16
N SER A 231 0.14 3.03 3.13
CA SER A 231 -0.17 3.53 4.48
C SER A 231 1.08 3.99 5.23
N ALA A 232 2.21 3.30 5.03
CA ALA A 232 3.47 3.67 5.65
C ALA A 232 4.05 4.94 5.03
N VAL A 233 3.96 5.11 3.71
CA VAL A 233 4.34 6.33 2.99
C VAL A 233 3.62 7.56 3.58
N ALA A 234 2.29 7.50 3.67
CA ALA A 234 1.51 8.59 4.24
C ALA A 234 1.87 8.87 5.71
N PHE A 235 2.06 7.81 6.51
CA PHE A 235 2.39 7.96 7.93
C PHE A 235 3.78 8.57 8.15
N VAL A 236 4.83 8.05 7.51
CA VAL A 236 6.20 8.53 7.76
C VAL A 236 6.45 9.93 7.21
N ASN A 237 5.82 10.28 6.07
CA ASN A 237 5.86 11.65 5.56
C ASN A 237 5.22 12.66 6.50
N SER A 238 4.12 12.28 7.13
CA SER A 238 3.26 13.21 7.88
C SER A 238 3.63 13.28 9.35
N VAL A 239 3.85 12.12 9.99
CA VAL A 239 4.00 11.98 11.44
C VAL A 239 5.47 12.01 11.86
N LEU A 240 6.37 11.47 11.03
CA LEU A 240 7.79 11.30 11.37
C LEU A 240 8.74 12.27 10.66
N ASP A 241 8.24 13.13 9.77
CA ASP A 241 9.05 14.02 8.91
C ASP A 241 10.15 13.26 8.14
N VAL A 242 9.81 12.07 7.66
CA VAL A 242 10.65 11.28 6.75
C VAL A 242 10.23 11.58 5.31
N ARG A 243 11.14 11.47 4.35
CA ARG A 243 10.89 11.80 2.94
C ARG A 243 10.85 10.54 2.08
N THR A 244 9.69 10.21 1.53
CA THR A 244 9.52 9.13 0.55
C THR A 244 8.42 9.45 -0.44
N ASN A 245 8.59 9.06 -1.69
CA ASN A 245 7.48 8.91 -2.61
C ASN A 245 6.71 7.61 -2.32
N ARG A 246 5.59 7.40 -3.01
CA ARG A 246 4.92 6.09 -3.06
C ARG A 246 5.64 5.22 -4.08
N GLU A 247 6.59 4.43 -3.61
CA GLU A 247 7.45 3.62 -4.48
C GLU A 247 6.76 2.32 -4.89
N ASN A 248 7.07 1.81 -6.07
CA ASN A 248 6.50 0.54 -6.54
C ASN A 248 7.33 -0.68 -6.11
N ALA A 249 6.78 -1.89 -6.25
CA ALA A 249 7.45 -3.12 -5.82
C ALA A 249 8.84 -3.33 -6.46
N VAL A 250 9.01 -3.00 -7.74
CA VAL A 250 10.31 -3.12 -8.41
C VAL A 250 11.24 -1.97 -8.06
N LYS A 251 10.71 -0.76 -7.95
CA LYS A 251 11.47 0.42 -7.55
C LYS A 251 12.05 0.28 -6.15
N THR A 252 11.28 -0.21 -5.20
CA THR A 252 11.78 -0.50 -3.85
C THR A 252 12.91 -1.54 -3.89
N LEU A 253 12.82 -2.57 -4.74
CA LEU A 253 13.92 -3.52 -4.94
C LEU A 253 15.18 -2.87 -5.53
N ILE A 254 15.04 -2.04 -6.57
CA ILE A 254 16.15 -1.28 -7.17
C ILE A 254 16.79 -0.35 -6.14
N SER A 255 15.98 0.34 -5.34
CA SER A 255 16.44 1.24 -4.28
C SER A 255 17.14 0.49 -3.16
N ALA A 256 16.67 -0.70 -2.79
CA ALA A 256 17.36 -1.55 -1.79
C ALA A 256 18.72 -2.02 -2.30
N LEU A 257 18.82 -2.42 -3.56
CA LEU A 257 20.06 -2.91 -4.17
C LEU A 257 21.07 -1.81 -4.52
N SER A 258 20.60 -0.58 -4.75
CA SER A 258 21.46 0.55 -5.08
C SER A 258 21.83 1.41 -3.87
N GLY A 259 20.97 1.48 -2.86
CA GLY A 259 21.08 2.48 -1.79
C GLY A 259 20.66 3.89 -2.22
N PHE A 260 20.03 4.04 -3.39
CA PHE A 260 19.58 5.32 -3.94
C PHE A 260 18.11 5.30 -4.36
N THR A 261 17.48 6.46 -4.30
CA THR A 261 16.24 6.74 -5.06
C THR A 261 16.39 8.01 -5.90
N THR A 262 15.41 8.29 -6.74
CA THR A 262 15.36 9.44 -7.63
C THR A 262 14.86 10.66 -6.85
N ASN A 263 15.54 11.80 -7.01
CA ASN A 263 15.23 13.02 -6.26
C ASN A 263 14.11 13.81 -6.95
N PHE A 264 12.87 13.43 -6.67
CA PHE A 264 11.65 14.08 -7.19
C PHE A 264 10.50 13.97 -6.18
N GLY A 265 9.36 14.57 -6.51
CA GLY A 265 8.13 14.39 -5.74
C GLY A 265 8.27 14.86 -4.31
N LEU A 266 7.84 14.05 -3.34
CA LEU A 266 7.81 14.36 -1.91
C LEU A 266 9.19 14.36 -1.24
N HIS A 267 10.26 13.95 -1.94
CA HIS A 267 11.62 14.23 -1.48
C HIS A 267 11.95 15.72 -1.53
N LEU A 268 11.26 16.48 -2.38
CA LEU A 268 11.46 17.90 -2.58
C LEU A 268 10.49 18.69 -1.72
N GLU A 269 11.04 19.53 -0.86
CA GLU A 269 10.24 20.29 0.10
C GLU A 269 9.13 21.14 -0.53
N ARG A 270 9.39 21.77 -1.68
CA ARG A 270 8.43 22.61 -2.40
C ARG A 270 7.17 21.87 -2.87
N ASN A 271 7.21 20.54 -2.89
CA ASN A 271 6.10 19.67 -3.28
C ASN A 271 5.30 19.17 -2.07
N ARG A 272 5.61 19.63 -0.85
CA ARG A 272 4.99 19.20 0.42
C ARG A 272 3.99 20.23 0.96
N THR A 273 3.42 21.08 0.11
CA THR A 273 2.47 22.12 0.53
C THR A 273 1.02 21.62 0.38
N PRO A 274 0.16 21.75 1.40
CA PRO A 274 -1.24 21.34 1.30
C PRO A 274 -2.03 22.18 0.28
N ASP A 275 -3.03 21.55 -0.34
CA ASP A 275 -3.89 22.15 -1.37
C ASP A 275 -5.36 22.31 -0.95
N VAL A 276 -5.79 21.53 0.05
CA VAL A 276 -7.18 21.52 0.54
C VAL A 276 -7.20 21.48 2.06
N GLU A 277 -8.08 22.26 2.68
CA GLU A 277 -8.44 22.13 4.09
C GLU A 277 -9.58 21.13 4.25
N ILE A 278 -9.43 20.19 5.19
CA ILE A 278 -10.51 19.30 5.62
C ILE A 278 -10.95 19.75 7.01
N LYS A 279 -12.10 20.41 7.08
CA LYS A 279 -12.69 20.92 8.32
C LYS A 279 -13.60 19.84 8.91
N VAL A 280 -13.21 19.29 10.06
CA VAL A 280 -13.99 18.25 10.75
C VAL A 280 -14.95 18.91 11.74
N GLU A 281 -16.25 18.69 11.54
CA GLU A 281 -17.35 19.27 12.34
C GLU A 281 -18.20 18.19 13.02
N VAL A 282 -17.61 17.02 13.27
CA VAL A 282 -18.22 15.88 13.95
C VAL A 282 -17.22 15.28 14.94
N GLU A 283 -17.72 14.72 16.05
CA GLU A 283 -16.88 14.05 17.03
C GLU A 283 -16.42 12.68 16.51
N LEU A 284 -15.10 12.47 16.46
CA LEU A 284 -14.50 11.19 16.06
C LEU A 284 -13.89 10.52 17.29
N THR A 285 -14.35 9.32 17.62
CA THR A 285 -13.96 8.65 18.87
C THR A 285 -13.19 7.35 18.63
N SER A 286 -13.40 6.71 17.48
CA SER A 286 -12.87 5.39 17.18
C SER A 286 -11.85 5.38 16.05
N ARG A 287 -11.01 4.35 16.02
CA ARG A 287 -10.10 4.08 14.89
C ARG A 287 -10.83 4.03 13.55
N ALA A 288 -12.04 3.45 13.54
CA ALA A 288 -12.87 3.35 12.36
C ALA A 288 -13.36 4.74 11.88
N ASP A 289 -13.69 5.66 12.79
CA ASP A 289 -14.11 7.03 12.44
C ASP A 289 -12.99 7.80 11.73
N PHE A 290 -11.75 7.69 12.24
CA PHE A 290 -10.58 8.28 11.57
C PHE A 290 -10.25 7.57 10.24
N GLY A 291 -10.55 6.28 10.13
CA GLY A 291 -10.53 5.55 8.87
C GLY A 291 -11.57 6.10 7.88
N ALA A 292 -12.79 6.39 8.33
CA ALA A 292 -13.84 6.97 7.50
C ALA A 292 -13.47 8.38 7.03
N LEU A 293 -12.94 9.23 7.92
CA LEU A 293 -12.38 10.53 7.56
C LEU A 293 -11.28 10.40 6.49
N GLY A 294 -10.33 9.49 6.69
CA GLY A 294 -9.25 9.27 5.72
C GLY A 294 -9.79 8.80 4.37
N TYR A 295 -10.76 7.88 4.37
CA TYR A 295 -11.41 7.40 3.17
C TYR A 295 -12.08 8.55 2.39
N PHE A 296 -12.89 9.37 3.06
CA PHE A 296 -13.50 10.56 2.49
C PHE A 296 -12.44 11.50 1.89
N THR A 297 -11.37 11.81 2.63
CA THR A 297 -10.37 12.76 2.17
C THR A 297 -9.61 12.26 0.95
N GLY A 298 -9.25 10.97 0.89
CA GLY A 298 -8.50 10.44 -0.24
C GLY A 298 -9.28 10.47 -1.56
N LEU A 299 -10.61 10.53 -1.54
CA LEU A 299 -11.42 10.72 -2.74
C LEU A 299 -11.40 12.17 -3.26
N ASN A 300 -10.96 13.13 -2.43
CA ASN A 300 -11.19 14.54 -2.66
C ASN A 300 -9.93 15.44 -2.57
N SER A 301 -8.77 14.92 -2.16
CA SER A 301 -7.55 15.73 -1.95
C SER A 301 -6.26 14.92 -2.18
N ASN A 302 -5.18 15.62 -2.57
CA ASN A 302 -3.84 15.06 -2.68
C ASN A 302 -3.01 15.26 -1.40
N ILE A 303 -2.96 16.48 -0.86
CA ILE A 303 -2.22 16.81 0.38
C ILE A 303 -3.15 17.59 1.33
N PRO A 304 -3.92 16.91 2.17
CA PRO A 304 -4.91 17.56 3.03
C PRO A 304 -4.30 18.21 4.27
N TYR A 305 -4.91 19.32 4.69
CA TYR A 305 -4.68 19.98 5.96
C TYR A 305 -5.92 19.85 6.85
N TYR A 306 -5.85 19.02 7.89
CA TYR A 306 -6.99 18.74 8.77
C TYR A 306 -7.10 19.76 9.91
N THR A 307 -8.32 20.24 10.14
CA THR A 307 -8.71 21.08 11.28
C THR A 307 -9.89 20.45 12.03
N GLY A 308 -10.06 20.77 13.33
CA GLY A 308 -11.16 20.24 14.15
C GLY A 308 -10.91 18.89 14.83
N ILE A 309 -9.69 18.33 14.72
CA ILE A 309 -9.32 17.03 15.32
C ILE A 309 -8.03 17.12 16.16
N ASN A 310 -7.84 16.14 17.05
CA ASN A 310 -6.61 15.94 17.81
C ASN A 310 -6.30 14.42 17.98
N PRO A 311 -5.91 13.72 16.88
CA PRO A 311 -5.76 12.27 16.91
C PRO A 311 -4.50 11.80 17.65
N ASN A 312 -4.59 10.62 18.26
CA ASN A 312 -3.43 9.87 18.72
C ASN A 312 -2.75 9.09 17.57
N GLN A 313 -1.65 8.39 17.84
CA GLN A 313 -0.91 7.65 16.80
C GLN A 313 -1.73 6.55 16.12
N THR A 314 -2.54 5.79 16.87
CA THR A 314 -3.44 4.75 16.32
C THR A 314 -4.44 5.35 15.33
N GLN A 315 -5.00 6.50 15.66
CA GLN A 315 -5.96 7.23 14.82
C GLN A 315 -5.27 7.85 13.59
N LEU A 316 -4.07 8.42 13.74
CA LEU A 316 -3.24 8.90 12.62
C LEU A 316 -2.88 7.76 11.64
N LYS A 317 -2.59 6.56 12.17
CA LYS A 317 -2.32 5.38 11.36
C LYS A 317 -3.54 4.95 10.56
N ALA A 318 -4.73 4.95 11.15
CA ALA A 318 -5.97 4.65 10.44
C ALA A 318 -6.30 5.70 9.37
N LEU A 319 -6.14 6.98 9.70
CA LEU A 319 -6.30 8.12 8.79
C LEU A 319 -5.38 7.98 7.56
N ALA A 320 -4.08 7.76 7.79
CA ALA A 320 -3.08 7.55 6.76
C ALA A 320 -3.42 6.35 5.87
N ALA A 321 -3.80 5.22 6.48
CA ALA A 321 -4.09 4.00 5.76
C ALA A 321 -5.32 4.11 4.87
N ALA A 322 -6.40 4.70 5.38
CA ALA A 322 -7.63 4.85 4.63
C ALA A 322 -7.48 5.88 3.51
N GLY A 323 -6.84 7.02 3.77
CA GLY A 323 -6.60 8.04 2.74
C GLY A 323 -5.70 7.57 1.60
N ALA A 324 -4.67 6.79 1.91
CA ALA A 324 -3.79 6.19 0.91
C ALA A 324 -4.45 5.02 0.14
N ALA A 325 -5.51 4.43 0.71
CA ALA A 325 -6.28 3.37 0.09
C ALA A 325 -7.38 3.94 -0.82
N SER A 326 -8.16 4.92 -0.34
CA SER A 326 -9.25 5.54 -1.10
C SER A 326 -8.75 6.37 -2.26
N GLY A 327 -7.61 7.06 -2.10
CA GLY A 327 -6.91 7.77 -3.17
C GLY A 327 -5.40 7.75 -3.04
N SER A 328 -4.76 8.90 -3.28
CA SER A 328 -3.28 9.00 -3.42
C SER A 328 -2.60 9.78 -2.30
N ILE A 329 -3.26 9.95 -1.14
CA ILE A 329 -2.68 10.66 0.01
C ILE A 329 -1.38 9.98 0.39
N SER A 330 -0.29 10.72 0.24
CA SER A 330 1.07 10.30 0.56
C SER A 330 1.73 11.23 1.59
N LEU A 331 1.07 12.33 1.92
CA LEU A 331 1.43 13.31 2.93
C LEU A 331 0.15 14.04 3.36
N PHE A 332 0.02 14.34 4.65
CA PHE A 332 -1.03 15.17 5.21
C PHE A 332 -0.53 15.93 6.44
N TYR A 333 -1.32 16.90 6.87
CA TYR A 333 -1.01 17.76 8.01
C TYR A 333 -2.21 17.86 8.94
N VAL A 334 -1.96 17.96 10.25
CA VAL A 334 -3.02 18.13 11.26
C VAL A 334 -2.67 19.34 12.11
N LYS A 335 -3.52 20.37 12.06
CA LYS A 335 -3.24 21.69 12.66
C LYS A 335 -2.79 21.64 14.12
N ASN A 336 -3.36 20.74 14.92
CA ASN A 336 -3.14 20.71 16.37
C ASN A 336 -1.98 19.80 16.80
N ILE A 337 -1.20 19.23 15.87
CA ILE A 337 -0.09 18.33 16.20
C ILE A 337 1.24 19.07 15.99
N PRO A 338 2.05 19.31 17.05
CA PRO A 338 3.23 20.20 17.03
C PRO A 338 4.33 19.91 15.98
N LYS A 339 4.34 18.72 15.37
CA LYS A 339 5.31 18.33 14.32
C LYS A 339 4.71 18.25 12.92
N MET A 340 3.40 18.47 12.78
CA MET A 340 2.66 18.32 11.54
C MET A 340 2.25 19.69 10.99
N HIS A 341 3.19 20.62 10.95
CA HIS A 341 2.98 21.96 10.41
C HIS A 341 3.61 22.08 9.02
N PRO A 342 2.83 22.43 7.98
CA PRO A 342 3.38 22.71 6.67
C PRO A 342 4.16 24.03 6.70
N ARG A 343 5.14 24.20 5.80
CA ARG A 343 5.87 25.48 5.66
C ARG A 343 4.98 26.63 5.22
N SER A 344 3.91 26.33 4.49
CA SER A 344 2.94 27.30 4.00
C SER A 344 1.58 26.63 3.86
N VAL A 345 0.52 27.41 4.06
CA VAL A 345 -0.88 27.03 3.81
C VAL A 345 -1.49 27.85 2.67
N GLU A 346 -0.71 28.68 1.97
CA GLU A 346 -1.21 29.62 0.96
C GLU A 346 -1.78 28.95 -0.29
N LYS A 347 -1.40 27.69 -0.55
CA LYS A 347 -1.97 26.90 -1.66
C LYS A 347 -3.35 26.31 -1.34
N ILE A 348 -3.81 26.41 -0.09
CA ILE A 348 -5.15 25.98 0.28
C ILE A 348 -6.15 26.95 -0.38
N LYS A 349 -6.85 26.46 -1.40
CA LYS A 349 -7.87 27.23 -2.15
C LYS A 349 -9.28 26.73 -1.91
N GLN A 350 -9.42 25.59 -1.26
CA GLN A 350 -10.68 24.90 -1.05
C GLN A 350 -10.74 24.36 0.38
N THR A 351 -11.90 24.49 0.99
CA THR A 351 -12.24 23.83 2.25
C THR A 351 -13.35 22.83 1.98
N LEU A 352 -13.17 21.60 2.46
CA LEU A 352 -14.18 20.55 2.46
C LEU A 352 -14.59 20.25 3.89
N THR A 353 -15.89 20.15 4.14
CA THR A 353 -16.42 19.84 5.46
C THR A 353 -16.65 18.34 5.60
N PHE A 354 -16.21 17.77 6.72
CA PHE A 354 -16.55 16.42 7.15
C PHE A 354 -17.44 16.50 8.38
N ASN A 355 -18.72 16.17 8.21
CA ASN A 355 -19.78 16.24 9.22
C ASN A 355 -20.40 14.84 9.47
N GLU A 356 -21.46 14.77 10.29
CA GLU A 356 -22.16 13.52 10.63
C GLU A 356 -22.72 12.77 9.39
N GLU A 357 -23.24 13.52 8.41
CA GLU A 357 -23.76 12.96 7.16
C GLU A 357 -22.64 12.32 6.34
N ALA A 358 -21.50 13.00 6.21
CA ALA A 358 -20.32 12.46 5.52
C ALA A 358 -19.77 11.22 6.23
N LEU A 359 -19.73 11.23 7.57
CA LEU A 359 -19.32 10.07 8.37
C LEU A 359 -20.23 8.87 8.09
N THR A 360 -21.54 9.06 8.20
CA THR A 360 -22.54 8.00 7.95
C THR A 360 -22.43 7.48 6.52
N SER A 361 -22.35 8.37 5.54
CA SER A 361 -22.22 8.00 4.12
C SER A 361 -21.00 7.12 3.86
N VAL A 362 -19.86 7.41 4.49
CA VAL A 362 -18.66 6.57 4.33
C VAL A 362 -18.84 5.19 4.97
N TYR A 363 -19.47 5.11 6.15
CA TYR A 363 -19.77 3.83 6.78
C TYR A 363 -20.68 2.96 5.91
N ASP A 364 -21.69 3.58 5.28
CA ASP A 364 -22.60 2.90 4.37
C ASP A 364 -21.88 2.46 3.08
N GLN A 365 -21.04 3.32 2.49
CA GLN A 365 -20.26 2.98 1.28
C GLN A 365 -19.29 1.82 1.50
N LEU A 366 -18.68 1.73 2.68
CA LEU A 366 -17.70 0.69 3.02
C LEU A 366 -18.34 -0.61 3.51
N THR A 367 -19.66 -0.63 3.70
CA THR A 367 -20.44 -1.81 4.09
C THR A 367 -21.19 -2.34 2.87
N THR A 368 -20.85 -3.52 2.38
CA THR A 368 -21.46 -4.08 1.15
C THR A 368 -22.66 -4.99 1.44
N THR A 369 -22.85 -5.41 2.70
CA THR A 369 -23.93 -6.30 3.09
C THR A 369 -24.42 -6.03 4.51
N SER A 370 -25.68 -6.39 4.78
CA SER A 370 -26.29 -6.37 6.12
C SER A 370 -26.33 -7.75 6.79
N ALA A 371 -25.90 -8.81 6.11
CA ALA A 371 -25.83 -10.16 6.66
C ALA A 371 -24.81 -10.26 7.81
N LYS A 372 -24.90 -11.30 8.66
CA LYS A 372 -23.94 -11.53 9.76
C LYS A 372 -22.54 -11.83 9.19
N PRO A 373 -21.45 -11.25 9.73
CA PRO A 373 -20.11 -11.61 9.27
C PRO A 373 -19.76 -13.04 9.70
N GLU A 374 -18.95 -13.71 8.90
CA GLU A 374 -18.46 -15.07 9.19
C GLU A 374 -17.13 -15.03 9.95
N ILE A 375 -16.44 -13.89 9.87
CA ILE A 375 -15.19 -13.60 10.56
C ILE A 375 -15.05 -12.09 10.79
N ILE A 376 -14.40 -11.69 11.88
CA ILE A 376 -14.02 -10.30 12.14
C ILE A 376 -12.49 -10.18 12.02
N SER A 377 -11.99 -9.35 11.11
CA SER A 377 -10.56 -9.07 10.96
C SER A 377 -10.20 -7.66 11.45
N ILE A 378 -9.25 -7.63 12.38
CA ILE A 378 -8.64 -6.43 12.95
C ILE A 378 -7.14 -6.45 12.64
N GLY A 379 -6.53 -5.28 12.49
CA GLY A 379 -5.09 -5.17 12.20
C GLY A 379 -4.76 -4.90 10.74
N CYS A 380 -5.55 -4.07 10.05
CA CYS A 380 -5.13 -3.42 8.80
C CYS A 380 -5.15 -1.89 8.97
N PRO A 381 -4.01 -1.18 9.10
CA PRO A 381 -2.65 -1.71 9.25
C PRO A 381 -2.49 -2.59 10.49
N HIS A 382 -1.43 -3.42 10.50
CA HIS A 382 -1.08 -4.30 11.60
C HIS A 382 -1.13 -3.56 12.94
N LEU A 383 -1.60 -4.26 13.98
CA LEU A 383 -1.58 -3.72 15.32
C LEU A 383 -0.16 -3.83 15.90
N ASN A 384 0.25 -2.84 16.68
CA ASN A 384 1.42 -2.92 17.56
C ASN A 384 1.02 -3.41 18.96
N PHE A 385 1.99 -3.56 19.85
CA PHE A 385 1.77 -4.05 21.22
C PHE A 385 0.72 -3.23 22.00
N HIS A 386 0.74 -1.90 21.87
CA HIS A 386 -0.19 -1.01 22.57
C HIS A 386 -1.62 -1.23 22.09
N GLU A 387 -1.85 -1.25 20.77
CA GLU A 387 -3.19 -1.46 20.21
C GLU A 387 -3.74 -2.86 20.50
N ILE A 388 -2.87 -3.89 20.52
CA ILE A 388 -3.27 -5.23 20.98
C ILE A 388 -3.72 -5.14 22.44
N SER A 389 -2.92 -4.50 23.31
CA SER A 389 -3.26 -4.36 24.73
C SER A 389 -4.58 -3.59 24.95
N GLU A 390 -4.81 -2.51 24.21
CA GLU A 390 -6.07 -1.76 24.23
C GLU A 390 -7.25 -2.63 23.83
N PHE A 391 -7.13 -3.39 22.73
CA PHE A 391 -8.16 -4.33 22.30
C PHE A 391 -8.46 -5.38 23.38
N LEU A 392 -7.43 -5.94 24.00
CA LEU A 392 -7.58 -6.94 25.06
C LEU A 392 -8.25 -6.39 26.32
N ASN A 393 -7.99 -5.12 26.65
CA ASN A 393 -8.68 -4.45 27.74
C ASN A 393 -10.15 -4.17 27.41
N MET A 394 -10.47 -3.87 26.14
CA MET A 394 -11.85 -3.59 25.72
C MET A 394 -12.75 -4.83 25.72
N ILE A 395 -12.19 -6.02 25.43
CA ILE A 395 -12.98 -7.26 25.41
C ILE A 395 -13.22 -7.81 26.82
N GLU A 396 -12.40 -7.43 27.80
CA GLU A 396 -12.42 -7.96 29.17
C GLU A 396 -12.44 -9.50 29.17
N ASP A 397 -13.54 -10.12 29.61
CA ASP A 397 -13.75 -11.57 29.63
C ASP A 397 -14.86 -12.03 28.65
N ARG A 398 -15.27 -11.15 27.73
CA ARG A 398 -16.30 -11.46 26.72
C ARG A 398 -15.81 -12.50 25.71
N VAL A 399 -16.74 -13.32 25.23
CA VAL A 399 -16.47 -14.33 24.21
C VAL A 399 -17.19 -13.98 22.92
N PHE A 400 -16.46 -13.93 21.81
CA PHE A 400 -17.07 -13.66 20.52
C PHE A 400 -17.77 -14.90 19.94
N GLU A 401 -18.99 -14.72 19.46
CA GLU A 401 -19.73 -15.74 18.71
C GLU A 401 -19.13 -16.01 17.33
N ILE A 402 -18.41 -15.02 16.79
CA ILE A 402 -17.79 -15.03 15.45
C ILE A 402 -16.28 -15.04 15.65
N PRO A 403 -15.51 -15.84 14.91
CA PRO A 403 -14.05 -15.83 15.03
C PRO A 403 -13.49 -14.45 14.74
N VAL A 404 -12.55 -14.01 15.59
CA VAL A 404 -11.82 -12.75 15.44
C VAL A 404 -10.36 -13.04 15.08
N TRP A 405 -9.87 -12.45 14.00
CA TRP A 405 -8.47 -12.52 13.59
C TRP A 405 -7.79 -11.17 13.81
N ILE A 406 -6.73 -11.19 14.60
CA ILE A 406 -5.84 -10.05 14.77
C ILE A 406 -4.60 -10.26 13.92
N SER A 407 -4.31 -9.30 13.05
CA SER A 407 -3.09 -9.26 12.24
C SER A 407 -2.05 -8.32 12.87
N THR A 408 -0.82 -8.82 13.07
CA THR A 408 0.28 -8.06 13.67
C THR A 408 1.66 -8.44 13.08
N ALA A 409 2.72 -7.74 13.48
CA ALA A 409 4.09 -8.18 13.23
C ALA A 409 4.51 -9.28 14.21
N ARG A 410 5.35 -10.21 13.76
CA ARG A 410 5.84 -11.32 14.60
C ARG A 410 6.47 -10.87 15.92
N LYS A 411 7.24 -9.78 15.90
CA LYS A 411 7.80 -9.15 17.10
C LYS A 411 6.73 -8.94 18.18
N PHE A 412 5.61 -8.30 17.83
CA PHE A 412 4.55 -7.99 18.79
C PHE A 412 3.74 -9.22 19.19
N LYS A 413 3.51 -10.17 18.27
CA LYS A 413 2.92 -11.48 18.62
C LYS A 413 3.78 -12.18 19.67
N ASP A 414 5.10 -12.22 19.48
CA ASP A 414 6.05 -12.85 20.40
C ASP A 414 6.10 -12.13 21.76
N GLU A 415 5.97 -10.80 21.80
CA GLU A 415 5.89 -10.01 23.04
C GLU A 415 4.63 -10.33 23.87
N VAL A 416 3.50 -10.66 23.23
CA VAL A 416 2.25 -11.03 23.93
C VAL A 416 2.09 -12.55 24.11
N LYS A 417 3.02 -13.37 23.61
CA LYS A 417 2.89 -14.84 23.55
C LYS A 417 3.15 -15.53 24.90
N THR A 418 2.30 -15.26 25.89
CA THR A 418 2.24 -16.07 27.11
C THR A 418 1.19 -17.17 26.94
N LYS A 419 1.46 -18.38 27.47
CA LYS A 419 0.48 -19.49 27.42
C LYS A 419 -0.89 -19.08 27.97
N LYS A 420 -0.89 -18.40 29.12
CA LYS A 420 -2.12 -17.89 29.76
C LYS A 420 -2.92 -16.94 28.86
N LEU A 421 -2.24 -16.03 28.14
CA LEU A 421 -2.93 -15.12 27.24
C LEU A 421 -3.45 -15.86 26.01
N MET A 422 -2.63 -16.70 25.37
CA MET A 422 -3.06 -17.47 24.18
C MET A 422 -4.28 -18.35 24.50
N ASP A 423 -4.29 -19.04 25.65
CA ASP A 423 -5.43 -19.83 26.11
C ASP A 423 -6.68 -18.96 26.36
N LYS A 424 -6.51 -17.73 26.87
CA LYS A 424 -7.61 -16.77 27.05
C LYS A 424 -8.18 -16.31 25.70
N LEU A 425 -7.32 -16.02 24.73
CA LEU A 425 -7.73 -15.58 23.40
C LEU A 425 -8.50 -16.67 22.66
N GLU A 426 -7.99 -17.90 22.71
CA GLU A 426 -8.64 -19.04 22.07
C GLU A 426 -10.03 -19.29 22.65
N LYS A 427 -10.18 -19.23 23.98
CA LYS A 427 -11.49 -19.30 24.66
C LYS A 427 -12.43 -18.15 24.29
N ALA A 428 -11.88 -16.98 23.98
CA ALA A 428 -12.64 -15.82 23.53
C ALA A 428 -12.95 -15.83 22.01
N ASN A 429 -12.59 -16.91 21.30
CA ASN A 429 -12.71 -17.07 19.84
C ASN A 429 -11.86 -16.06 19.05
N ILE A 430 -10.68 -15.74 19.60
CA ILE A 430 -9.73 -14.78 19.03
C ILE A 430 -8.43 -15.51 18.68
N LYS A 431 -7.95 -15.34 17.44
CA LYS A 431 -6.63 -15.79 17.00
C LYS A 431 -5.75 -14.61 16.59
N ILE A 432 -4.47 -14.67 16.97
CA ILE A 432 -3.46 -13.69 16.55
C ILE A 432 -2.56 -14.34 15.49
N PHE A 433 -2.57 -13.78 14.29
CA PHE A 433 -1.66 -14.14 13.21
C PHE A 433 -0.62 -13.03 13.01
N SER A 434 0.61 -13.48 12.79
CA SER A 434 1.74 -12.60 12.46
C SER A 434 2.05 -12.63 10.98
N ASP A 435 2.79 -11.63 10.50
CA ASP A 435 3.36 -11.56 9.15
C ASP A 435 2.34 -11.47 8.01
N CYS A 436 1.04 -11.56 8.30
CA CYS A 436 -0.02 -11.61 7.30
C CYS A 436 -1.05 -10.52 7.49
N CYS A 437 -1.65 -10.10 6.38
CA CYS A 437 -2.80 -9.20 6.37
C CYS A 437 -3.95 -9.87 5.60
N VAL A 438 -5.17 -9.82 6.14
CA VAL A 438 -6.37 -10.43 5.54
C VAL A 438 -6.59 -10.00 4.08
N VAL A 439 -6.24 -8.75 3.76
CA VAL A 439 -6.40 -8.15 2.43
C VAL A 439 -5.58 -8.87 1.36
N VAL A 440 -4.40 -9.37 1.74
CA VAL A 440 -3.46 -10.04 0.83
C VAL A 440 -3.32 -11.52 1.11
N SER A 441 -4.16 -12.06 2.00
CA SER A 441 -4.30 -13.49 2.26
C SER A 441 -5.32 -14.10 1.29
N PRO A 442 -5.24 -15.41 0.99
CA PRO A 442 -6.22 -16.12 0.18
C PRO A 442 -7.47 -16.47 1.02
N ILE A 443 -8.04 -15.48 1.72
CA ILE A 443 -9.15 -15.65 2.68
C ILE A 443 -10.38 -16.29 2.03
N GLU A 444 -10.61 -16.03 0.74
CA GLU A 444 -11.66 -16.63 -0.08
C GLU A 444 -11.49 -18.14 -0.28
N LEU A 445 -10.25 -18.63 -0.26
CA LEU A 445 -9.96 -20.07 -0.34
C LEU A 445 -10.20 -20.77 1.00
N LEU A 446 -10.34 -20.02 2.09
CA LEU A 446 -10.67 -20.52 3.42
C LEU A 446 -12.18 -20.63 3.64
N GLY A 447 -12.99 -20.26 2.65
CA GLY A 447 -14.44 -20.37 2.68
C GLY A 447 -15.18 -19.14 3.20
N TYR A 448 -14.46 -18.11 3.65
CA TYR A 448 -15.07 -16.86 4.13
C TYR A 448 -15.54 -15.98 2.97
N LYS A 449 -16.80 -15.57 3.02
CA LYS A 449 -17.48 -14.69 2.06
C LYS A 449 -17.84 -13.35 2.68
N ILE A 450 -18.11 -13.28 3.99
CA ILE A 450 -18.51 -12.03 4.66
C ILE A 450 -17.55 -11.71 5.80
N ILE A 451 -16.85 -10.58 5.68
CA ILE A 451 -15.80 -10.18 6.62
C ILE A 451 -16.19 -8.89 7.34
N GLY A 452 -16.26 -8.94 8.67
CA GLY A 452 -16.32 -7.74 9.51
C GLY A 452 -14.93 -7.13 9.66
N THR A 453 -14.79 -5.82 9.56
CA THR A 453 -13.50 -5.14 9.79
C THR A 453 -13.67 -3.75 10.36
N ASP A 454 -12.71 -3.32 11.19
CA ASP A 454 -12.63 -1.96 11.74
C ASP A 454 -11.73 -1.04 10.89
N SER A 455 -11.26 -1.54 9.75
CA SER A 455 -10.35 -0.84 8.86
C SER A 455 -11.04 -0.44 7.56
N ALA A 456 -11.13 0.87 7.31
CA ALA A 456 -11.62 1.38 6.04
C ALA A 456 -10.75 0.93 4.84
N LYS A 457 -9.44 0.75 5.07
CA LYS A 457 -8.53 0.20 4.04
C LYS A 457 -8.86 -1.26 3.71
N ALA A 458 -9.07 -2.11 4.73
CA ALA A 458 -9.48 -3.48 4.49
C ALA A 458 -10.86 -3.54 3.84
N ALA A 459 -11.80 -2.72 4.32
CA ALA A 459 -13.14 -2.65 3.78
C ALA A 459 -13.17 -2.28 2.29
N LYS A 460 -12.29 -1.36 1.86
CA LYS A 460 -12.12 -1.04 0.44
C LYS A 460 -11.57 -2.22 -0.37
N TYR A 461 -10.53 -2.90 0.12
CA TYR A 461 -9.77 -3.85 -0.70
C TYR A 461 -10.31 -5.29 -0.67
N LEU A 462 -11.01 -5.72 0.38
CA LEU A 462 -11.53 -7.09 0.48
C LEU A 462 -12.53 -7.45 -0.64
N PRO A 463 -13.49 -6.57 -1.02
CA PRO A 463 -14.36 -6.83 -2.16
C PRO A 463 -13.60 -6.93 -3.48
N LEU A 464 -12.51 -6.15 -3.63
CA LEU A 464 -11.71 -6.11 -4.85
C LEU A 464 -10.79 -7.34 -4.98
N PHE A 465 -10.02 -7.68 -3.94
CA PHE A 465 -9.01 -8.72 -4.00
C PHE A 465 -9.51 -10.12 -3.64
N SER A 466 -10.52 -10.21 -2.80
CA SER A 466 -11.02 -11.50 -2.30
C SER A 466 -12.47 -11.77 -2.73
N LYS A 467 -13.15 -10.80 -3.35
CA LYS A 467 -14.57 -10.89 -3.73
C LYS A 467 -15.47 -11.22 -2.53
N CYS A 468 -15.06 -10.78 -1.34
CA CYS A 468 -15.81 -10.94 -0.11
C CYS A 468 -16.69 -9.70 0.10
N ASP A 469 -17.87 -9.92 0.65
CA ASP A 469 -18.67 -8.86 1.24
C ASP A 469 -18.07 -8.39 2.56
N VAL A 470 -18.34 -7.13 2.89
CA VAL A 470 -17.74 -6.45 4.04
C VAL A 470 -18.80 -5.79 4.91
N ILE A 471 -18.55 -5.85 6.22
CA ILE A 471 -19.23 -5.02 7.21
C ILE A 471 -18.18 -4.14 7.88
N PHE A 472 -18.28 -2.83 7.69
CA PHE A 472 -17.36 -1.87 8.30
C PHE A 472 -17.98 -1.27 9.57
N LYS A 473 -17.36 -1.53 10.73
CA LYS A 473 -17.83 -1.05 12.05
C LYS A 473 -16.65 -0.81 12.99
N SER A 474 -16.85 0.00 14.02
CA SER A 474 -15.88 0.13 15.11
C SER A 474 -15.76 -1.18 15.92
N ILE A 475 -14.61 -1.38 16.56
CA ILE A 475 -14.39 -2.51 17.47
C ILE A 475 -15.45 -2.57 18.58
N LYS A 476 -15.82 -1.41 19.16
CA LYS A 476 -16.88 -1.33 20.19
C LYS A 476 -18.22 -1.85 19.69
N GLN A 477 -18.58 -1.54 18.44
CA GLN A 477 -19.80 -2.05 17.83
C GLN A 477 -19.72 -3.56 17.59
N PHE A 478 -18.58 -4.10 17.14
CA PHE A 478 -18.40 -5.54 17.00
C PHE A 478 -18.51 -6.28 18.33
N ILE A 479 -17.87 -5.79 19.40
CA ILE A 479 -17.98 -6.34 20.76
C ILE A 479 -19.46 -6.34 21.18
N LYS A 480 -20.16 -5.21 21.04
CA LYS A 480 -21.57 -5.09 21.44
C LYS A 480 -22.50 -6.06 20.68
N LEU A 481 -22.23 -6.31 19.39
CA LEU A 481 -23.13 -7.08 18.53
C LEU A 481 -22.85 -8.58 18.54
N TYR A 482 -21.60 -9.00 18.80
CA TYR A 482 -21.16 -10.36 18.53
C TYR A 482 -20.35 -10.97 19.67
N SER A 483 -20.40 -10.40 20.88
CA SER A 483 -19.81 -11.01 22.06
C SER A 483 -20.75 -10.99 23.24
N ASN A 484 -20.65 -12.02 24.09
CA ASN A 484 -21.43 -12.16 25.32
C ASN A 484 -20.53 -11.92 26.54
#